data_AF-A0A699YFW0-F1
#
_entry.id   AF-A0A699YFW0-F1
#
_cell.length_a   1.000
_cell.length_b   1.000
_cell.length_c   1.000
_cell.angle_alpha   90.00
_cell.angle_beta   90.00
_cell.angle_gamma   90.00
#
_symmetry.space_group_name_H-M   'P 1'
#
loop_
_entity.id
_entity.type
_entity.pdbx_description
1 polymer ?
#
loop_
_entity_poly.entity_id
_entity_poly.type
_entity_poly.pdbx_seq_one_letter_code
_entity_poly.pdbx_strand_id
1 'polypeptide(L)'
;MDWRWTGANDVANAFGTSVGAKTLTLRQAVVIAAIFEFTGAMVLGRVSTSTIAGGIADINSFLREPEMFAYGMVCALTISAIWNIGASYFELN
;
A
#
# COMPACT_ATOMS: atom_id res chain seq x y z
N MET A 1 -2.14 17.44 -14.83
CA MET A 1 -2.48 15.99 -14.90
C MET A 1 -1.31 15.30 -14.25
N ASP A 2 -1.32 15.31 -12.91
CA ASP A 2 -0.12 15.11 -12.13
C ASP A 2 -0.11 13.68 -11.59
N TRP A 3 0.98 12.97 -11.84
CA TRP A 3 1.18 11.53 -11.61
C TRP A 3 1.20 11.09 -10.13
N ARG A 4 0.38 11.68 -9.27
CA ARG A 4 0.39 11.55 -7.79
C ARG A 4 -0.16 10.23 -7.24
N TRP A 5 -0.24 9.19 -8.04
CA TRP A 5 -0.56 7.86 -7.53
C TRP A 5 0.68 7.31 -6.81
N THR A 6 0.56 6.89 -5.55
CA THR A 6 1.67 6.38 -4.72
C THR A 6 2.56 5.39 -5.47
N GLY A 7 1.96 4.45 -6.21
CA GLY A 7 2.72 3.49 -7.02
C GLY A 7 3.51 4.11 -8.18
N ALA A 8 3.02 5.18 -8.83
CA ALA A 8 3.81 5.85 -9.87
C ALA A 8 5.03 6.58 -9.28
N ASN A 9 4.89 7.10 -8.05
CA ASN A 9 6.00 7.71 -7.30
C ASN A 9 7.04 6.65 -6.88
N ASP A 10 6.58 5.53 -6.34
CA ASP A 10 7.45 4.43 -5.89
C ASP A 10 8.24 3.83 -7.07
N VAL A 11 7.59 3.63 -8.22
CA VAL A 11 8.27 3.16 -9.44
C VAL A 11 9.29 4.16 -9.97
N ALA A 12 8.99 5.47 -9.93
CA ALA A 12 9.95 6.50 -10.34
C ALA A 12 11.17 6.55 -9.42
N ASN A 13 10.99 6.34 -8.12
CA ASN A 13 12.07 6.31 -7.13
C ASN A 13 12.94 5.05 -7.27
N ALA A 14 12.32 3.88 -7.48
CA ALA A 14 13.04 2.61 -7.59
C ALA A 14 13.72 2.40 -8.96
N PHE A 15 13.10 2.85 -10.06
CA PHE A 15 13.57 2.57 -11.43
C PHE A 15 14.07 3.81 -12.19
N GLY A 16 14.09 5.00 -11.58
CA GLY A 16 14.48 6.25 -12.23
C GLY A 16 15.89 6.25 -12.82
N THR A 17 16.86 5.66 -12.10
CA THR A 17 18.26 5.57 -12.57
C THR A 17 18.43 4.56 -13.71
N SER A 18 17.75 3.41 -13.64
CA SER A 18 17.81 2.34 -14.65
C SER A 18 17.14 2.74 -15.97
N VAL A 19 16.03 3.49 -15.90
CA VAL A 19 15.35 4.05 -17.08
C VAL A 19 16.13 5.26 -17.63
N GLY A 20 16.70 6.10 -16.75
CA GLY A 20 17.54 7.24 -17.13
C GLY A 20 18.85 6.84 -17.82
N ALA A 21 19.45 5.71 -17.41
CA ALA A 21 20.64 5.13 -18.03
C ALA A 21 20.35 4.35 -19.34
N LYS A 22 19.10 4.37 -19.84
CA LYS A 22 18.63 3.57 -21.00
C LYS A 22 18.88 2.06 -20.89
N THR A 23 19.17 1.57 -19.69
CA THR A 23 19.37 0.12 -19.45
C THR A 23 18.02 -0.60 -19.48
N LEU A 24 16.94 0.09 -19.11
CA LEU A 24 15.58 -0.42 -19.17
C LEU A 24 14.64 0.58 -19.85
N THR A 25 13.70 0.10 -20.67
CA THR A 25 12.64 0.96 -21.21
C THR A 25 11.52 1.17 -20.19
N LEU A 26 10.81 2.30 -20.28
CA LEU A 26 9.72 2.65 -19.35
C LEU A 26 8.64 1.55 -19.29
N ARG A 27 8.30 0.94 -20.43
CA ARG A 27 7.33 -0.16 -20.50
C ARG A 27 7.81 -1.40 -19.75
N GLN A 28 9.10 -1.73 -19.84
CA GLN A 28 9.69 -2.86 -19.10
C GLN A 28 9.71 -2.58 -17.60
N ALA A 29 10.05 -1.34 -17.20
CA ALA A 29 10.08 -0.96 -15.79
C ALA A 29 8.71 -1.11 -15.13
N VAL A 30 7.64 -0.68 -15.79
CA VAL A 30 6.25 -0.79 -15.28
C VAL A 30 5.82 -2.26 -15.12
N VAL A 31 6.14 -3.13 -16.09
CA VAL A 31 5.75 -4.55 -16.02
C VAL A 31 6.50 -5.26 -14.89
N ILE A 32 7.80 -5.00 -14.74
CA ILE A 32 8.60 -5.56 -13.65
C ILE A 32 8.09 -5.04 -12.32
N ALA A 33 7.90 -3.72 -12.18
CA ALA A 33 7.37 -3.13 -10.96
C ALA A 33 6.03 -3.74 -10.56
N ALA A 34 5.09 -3.90 -11.50
CA ALA A 34 3.79 -4.51 -11.21
C ALA A 34 3.91 -5.94 -10.67
N ILE A 35 4.78 -6.77 -11.25
CA ILE A 35 5.00 -8.16 -10.80
C ILE A 35 5.64 -8.17 -9.41
N PHE A 36 6.69 -7.36 -9.20
CA PHE A 36 7.43 -7.36 -7.95
C PHE A 36 6.68 -6.69 -6.80
N GLU A 37 5.93 -5.61 -7.05
CA GLU A 37 5.06 -4.99 -6.03
C GLU A 37 3.91 -5.92 -5.64
N PHE A 38 3.25 -6.54 -6.62
CA PHE A 38 2.17 -7.48 -6.33
C PHE A 38 2.67 -8.72 -5.58
N THR A 39 3.80 -9.28 -6.01
CA THR A 39 4.42 -10.43 -5.35
C THR A 39 4.89 -10.07 -3.94
N GLY A 40 5.52 -8.91 -3.78
CA GLY A 40 5.95 -8.38 -2.48
C GLY A 40 4.76 -8.18 -1.53
N ALA A 41 3.67 -7.59 -2.00
CA ALA A 41 2.44 -7.43 -1.24
C ALA A 41 1.83 -8.77 -0.81
N MET A 42 1.81 -9.78 -1.67
CA MET A 42 1.29 -11.11 -1.33
C MET A 42 2.16 -11.84 -0.29
N VAL A 43 3.49 -11.77 -0.43
CA VAL A 43 4.43 -12.53 0.43
C VAL A 43 4.66 -11.82 1.76
N LEU A 44 4.83 -10.50 1.75
CA LEU A 44 5.20 -9.70 2.93
C LEU A 44 4.00 -9.00 3.59
N GLY A 45 2.84 -8.93 2.92
CA GLY A 45 1.66 -8.23 3.43
C GLY A 45 1.16 -8.76 4.77
N ARG A 46 1.25 -10.08 5.00
CA ARG A 46 0.82 -10.65 6.29
C ARG A 46 1.65 -10.16 7.47
N VAL A 47 2.97 -10.03 7.27
CA VAL A 47 3.88 -9.56 8.32
C VAL A 47 3.63 -8.09 8.61
N SER A 48 3.58 -7.24 7.58
CA SER A 48 3.32 -5.81 7.76
C SER A 48 1.95 -5.53 8.36
N THR A 49 0.88 -6.20 7.92
CA THR A 49 -0.45 -6.07 8.53
C THR A 49 -0.44 -6.52 9.99
N SER A 50 0.24 -7.62 10.34
CA SER A 50 0.31 -8.07 11.74
C SER A 50 1.09 -7.11 12.64
N THR A 51 2.16 -6.50 12.14
CA THR A 51 2.95 -5.51 12.87
C THR A 51 2.18 -4.21 13.07
N ILE A 52 1.47 -3.72 12.05
CA ILE A 52 0.66 -2.50 12.14
C ILE A 52 -0.54 -2.74 13.06
N ALA A 53 -1.27 -3.84 12.87
CA ALA A 53 -2.45 -4.15 13.66
C ALA A 53 -2.12 -4.36 15.14
N GLY A 54 -1.03 -5.07 15.45
CA GLY A 54 -0.55 -5.27 16.83
C GLY A 54 -0.04 -4.00 17.49
N GLY A 55 0.36 -2.98 16.72
CA GLY A 55 0.72 -1.66 17.25
C GLY A 55 -0.46 -0.73 17.53
N ILE A 56 -1.63 -0.99 16.92
CA ILE A 56 -2.84 -0.16 17.05
C ILE A 56 -3.82 -0.77 18.06
N ALA A 57 -3.97 -2.09 18.08
CA ALA A 57 -4.90 -2.80 18.96
C ALA A 57 -4.27 -4.10 19.51
N ASP A 58 -4.44 -4.33 20.81
CA ASP A 58 -3.94 -5.56 21.44
C ASP A 58 -4.83 -6.76 21.06
N ILE A 59 -4.31 -7.59 20.17
CA ILE A 59 -4.96 -8.81 19.67
C ILE A 59 -5.32 -9.77 20.82
N ASN A 60 -4.56 -9.77 21.92
CA ASN A 60 -4.82 -10.66 23.06
C ASN A 60 -6.12 -10.30 23.79
N SER A 61 -6.52 -9.03 23.76
CA SER A 61 -7.77 -8.56 24.38
C SER A 61 -9.01 -9.02 23.61
N PHE A 62 -8.86 -9.37 22.33
CA PHE A 62 -9.95 -9.80 21.44
C PHE A 62 -9.96 -11.32 21.17
N LEU A 63 -9.13 -12.10 21.86
CA LEU A 63 -9.08 -13.57 21.69
C LEU A 63 -10.41 -14.28 21.99
N ARG A 64 -11.25 -13.67 22.84
CA ARG A 64 -12.55 -14.22 23.21
C ARG A 64 -13.64 -13.96 22.16
N GLU A 65 -13.48 -12.92 21.35
CA GLU A 65 -14.43 -12.49 20.30
C GLU A 65 -13.67 -11.96 19.07
N PRO A 66 -13.05 -12.85 18.26
CA PRO A 66 -12.22 -12.45 17.11
C PRO A 66 -13.02 -11.76 16.00
N GLU A 67 -14.34 -11.97 15.95
CA GLU A 67 -15.25 -11.33 15.03
C GLU A 67 -15.35 -9.81 15.24
N MET A 68 -15.29 -9.34 16.50
CA MET A 68 -15.29 -7.91 16.81
C MET A 68 -14.03 -7.21 16.30
N PHE A 69 -12.88 -7.90 16.36
CA PHE A 69 -11.62 -7.42 15.79
C PHE A 69 -11.69 -7.34 14.26
N ALA A 70 -12.26 -8.35 13.59
CA ALA A 70 -12.43 -8.33 12.13
C ALA A 70 -13.31 -7.16 11.65
N TYR A 71 -14.42 -6.88 12.33
CA TYR A 71 -15.24 -5.71 12.03
C TYR A 71 -14.50 -4.40 12.25
N GLY A 72 -13.71 -4.29 13.32
CA GLY A 72 -12.86 -3.12 13.58
C GLY A 72 -11.86 -2.85 12.46
N MET A 73 -11.20 -3.90 11.96
CA MET A 73 -10.26 -3.79 10.84
C MET A 73 -10.94 -3.38 9.52
N VAL A 74 -12.14 -3.88 9.24
CA VAL A 74 -12.94 -3.48 8.06
C VAL A 74 -13.39 -2.02 8.17
N CYS A 75 -13.82 -1.57 9.35
CA CYS A 75 -14.17 -0.17 9.58
C CYS A 75 -12.94 0.74 9.39
N ALA A 76 -11.78 0.36 9.93
CA ALA A 76 -10.54 1.12 9.78
C ALA A 76 -10.11 1.26 8.30
N LEU A 77 -10.18 0.17 7.54
CA LEU A 77 -9.92 0.18 6.09
C LEU A 77 -10.89 1.10 5.34
N THR A 78 -12.18 1.05 5.69
CA THR A 78 -13.22 1.86 5.04
C THR A 78 -13.00 3.35 5.29
N ILE A 79 -12.69 3.74 6.54
CA ILE A 79 -12.39 5.14 6.90
C ILE A 79 -11.12 5.62 6.19
N SER A 80 -10.07 4.81 6.17
CA SER A 80 -8.82 5.14 5.47
C SER A 80 -9.04 5.31 3.96
N ALA A 81 -9.85 4.46 3.34
CA ALA A 81 -10.19 4.58 1.93
C ALA A 81 -10.98 5.86 1.63
N ILE A 82 -12.00 6.17 2.43
CA ILE A 82 -12.79 7.40 2.31
C ILE A 82 -11.89 8.63 2.45
N TRP A 83 -10.98 8.62 3.43
CA TRP A 83 -10.04 9.71 3.64
C TRP A 83 -9.09 9.89 2.46
N ASN A 84 -8.46 8.82 1.96
CA ASN A 84 -7.54 8.91 0.82
C ASN A 84 -8.24 9.37 -0.45
N ILE A 85 -9.48 8.93 -0.70
CA ILE A 85 -10.29 9.40 -1.83
C ILE A 85 -10.60 10.88 -1.67
N GLY A 86 -11.02 11.31 -0.48
CA GLY A 86 -11.30 12.72 -0.18
C GLY A 86 -10.05 13.60 -0.34
N ALA A 87 -8.93 13.21 0.26
CA ALA A 87 -7.66 13.95 0.18
C ALA A 87 -7.16 14.07 -1.28
N SER A 88 -7.27 12.99 -2.06
CA SER A 88 -6.92 13.00 -3.49
C SER A 88 -7.82 13.94 -4.30
N TYR A 89 -9.11 14.05 -3.95
CA TYR A 89 -10.06 14.94 -4.62
C TYR A 89 -9.84 16.42 -4.28
N PHE A 90 -9.49 16.73 -3.04
CA PHE A 90 -9.28 18.11 -2.58
C PHE A 90 -7.85 18.64 -2.78
N GLU A 91 -6.96 17.87 -3.41
CA GLU A 91 -5.53 18.19 -3.56
C GLU A 91 -4.85 18.56 -2.23
N LEU A 92 -5.38 18.02 -1.13
CA LEU A 92 -4.82 18.19 0.21
C LEU A 92 -3.70 17.17 0.36
N ASN A 93 -2.50 17.61 -0.03
CA ASN A 93 -1.25 16.87 0.14
C ASN A 93 -0.59 17.21 1.48
#